data_AF-A0A7C1NTH9-F1
#
_entry.id   AF-A0A7C1NTH9-F1
#
_cell.length_a   1.000
_cell.length_b   1.000
_cell.length_c   1.000
_cell.angle_alpha   90.00
_cell.angle_beta   90.00
_cell.angle_gamma   90.00
#
_symmetry.space_group_name_H-M   'P 1'
#
loop_
_entity.id
_entity.type
_entity.pdbx_description
1 polymer ?
#
loop_
_entity_poly.entity_id
_entity_poly.type
_entity_poly.pdbx_seq_one_letter_code
_entity_poly.pdbx_strand_id
1 'polypeptide(L)'
;ALANALGIFGSIDMNRNDYQSGWDTDQFPNNVPEMALAYYQVLQAGGFTTGGTNFDAKLRRQSLDAEDLLIGHIGGMDCCARGLKAAAKMVEDKALSAPLNSRYAGWDKAENQKMLRGEESLDAIAARVEAQNVNPKPVSGKQELLENVVNRYV
;
A
#
# COMPACT_ATOMS: atom_id res chain seq x y z
N ALA A 1 -3.40 -0.27 -4.60
CA ALA A 1 -2.21 0.25 -5.29
C ALA A 1 -2.38 0.26 -6.81
N LEU A 2 -2.39 -0.89 -7.51
CA LEU A 2 -2.51 -0.90 -8.99
C LEU A 2 -3.80 -0.26 -9.50
N ALA A 3 -4.95 -0.63 -8.93
CA ALA A 3 -6.23 -0.03 -9.30
C ALA A 3 -6.23 1.51 -9.12
N ASN A 4 -5.57 2.02 -8.07
CA ASN A 4 -5.41 3.45 -7.86
C ASN A 4 -4.55 4.09 -8.95
N ALA A 5 -3.39 3.50 -9.26
CA ALA A 5 -2.48 4.01 -10.27
C ALA A 5 -3.11 4.07 -11.67
N LEU A 6 -4.08 3.19 -11.94
CA LEU A 6 -4.85 3.14 -13.18
C LEU A 6 -6.15 3.96 -13.13
N GLY A 7 -6.51 4.56 -11.98
CA GLY A 7 -7.75 5.32 -11.83
C GLY A 7 -9.02 4.48 -11.88
N ILE A 8 -8.93 3.17 -11.60
CA ILE A 8 -10.05 2.21 -11.66
C ILE A 8 -10.41 1.62 -10.28
N PHE A 9 -9.95 2.24 -9.20
CA PHE A 9 -10.31 1.81 -7.84
C PHE A 9 -11.77 2.14 -7.53
N GLY A 10 -12.56 1.10 -7.20
CA GLY A 10 -13.98 1.24 -6.88
C GLY A 10 -14.34 0.85 -5.44
N SER A 11 -14.06 -0.40 -5.07
CA SER A 11 -14.45 -1.00 -3.78
C SER A 11 -13.45 -2.09 -3.38
N ILE A 12 -13.58 -2.64 -2.17
CA ILE A 12 -12.84 -3.83 -1.75
C ILE A 12 -13.77 -4.89 -1.16
N ASP A 13 -13.37 -6.14 -1.34
CA ASP A 13 -13.84 -7.27 -0.55
C ASP A 13 -12.76 -7.61 0.49
N MET A 14 -13.15 -7.58 1.75
CA MET A 14 -12.26 -7.68 2.89
C MET A 14 -12.38 -9.06 3.52
N ASN A 15 -11.51 -9.94 3.05
CA ASN A 15 -11.28 -11.26 3.59
C ASN A 15 -9.77 -11.52 3.66
N ARG A 16 -9.41 -12.74 4.03
CA ARG A 16 -8.03 -13.22 3.93
C ARG A 16 -8.01 -14.67 3.48
N ASN A 17 -6.85 -15.06 2.99
CA ASN A 17 -6.51 -16.43 2.68
C ASN A 17 -5.44 -17.01 3.59
N ASP A 18 -5.23 -18.31 3.43
CA ASP A 18 -4.13 -19.01 4.05
C ASP A 18 -2.97 -19.08 3.05
N TYR A 19 -1.81 -18.50 3.39
CA TYR A 19 -0.68 -18.39 2.46
C TYR A 19 -0.09 -19.75 2.04
N GLN A 20 -0.39 -20.84 2.77
CA GLN A 20 0.06 -22.19 2.45
C GLN A 20 -0.99 -22.96 1.63
N SER A 21 -2.17 -22.38 1.42
CA SER A 21 -3.29 -23.00 0.72
C SER A 21 -3.51 -22.33 -0.65
N GLY A 22 -3.48 -23.12 -1.72
CA GLY A 22 -3.65 -22.64 -3.10
C GLY A 22 -5.09 -22.39 -3.54
N TRP A 23 -6.04 -22.27 -2.60
CA TRP A 23 -7.47 -22.09 -2.87
C TRP A 23 -8.07 -21.03 -1.96
N ASP A 24 -9.26 -20.55 -2.34
CA ASP A 24 -9.95 -19.49 -1.63
C ASP A 24 -10.63 -20.00 -0.36
N THR A 25 -10.19 -19.46 0.77
CA THR A 25 -10.66 -19.83 2.10
C THR A 25 -11.71 -18.86 2.65
N ASP A 26 -11.82 -17.65 2.08
CA ASP A 26 -12.76 -16.59 2.46
C ASP A 26 -12.83 -16.37 3.97
N GLN A 27 -11.68 -16.23 4.63
CA GLN A 27 -11.65 -16.02 6.07
C GLN A 27 -11.90 -14.56 6.42
N PHE A 28 -12.56 -14.29 7.55
CA PHE A 28 -12.58 -12.94 8.09
C PHE A 28 -11.15 -12.43 8.33
N PRO A 29 -10.87 -11.13 8.10
CA PRO A 29 -9.57 -10.56 8.37
C PRO A 29 -9.28 -10.62 9.88
N ASN A 30 -8.05 -10.94 10.24
CA ASN A 30 -7.61 -11.02 11.65
C ASN A 30 -6.22 -10.43 11.89
N ASN A 31 -5.59 -9.83 10.87
CA ASN A 31 -4.23 -9.32 10.91
C ASN A 31 -4.26 -7.80 10.72
N VAL A 32 -4.20 -7.05 11.83
CA VAL A 32 -4.27 -5.59 11.81
C VAL A 32 -3.14 -4.95 10.99
N PRO A 33 -1.86 -5.39 11.07
CA PRO A 33 -0.81 -4.88 10.20
C PRO A 33 -1.14 -4.96 8.70
N GLU A 34 -1.70 -6.08 8.24
CA GLU A 34 -2.11 -6.23 6.83
C GLU A 34 -3.27 -5.29 6.48
N MET A 35 -4.26 -5.15 7.36
CA MET A 35 -5.38 -4.22 7.18
C MET A 35 -4.89 -2.77 7.10
N ALA A 36 -3.92 -2.38 7.92
CA ALA A 36 -3.35 -1.03 7.92
C ALA A 36 -2.71 -0.70 6.57
N LEU A 37 -1.98 -1.63 5.95
CA LEU A 37 -1.39 -1.42 4.63
C LEU A 37 -2.45 -1.36 3.52
N ALA A 38 -3.50 -2.18 3.60
CA ALA A 38 -4.62 -2.11 2.66
C ALA A 38 -5.33 -0.75 2.73
N TYR A 39 -5.72 -0.31 3.94
CA TYR A 39 -6.35 0.99 4.14
C TYR A 39 -5.43 2.16 3.83
N TYR A 40 -4.12 2.04 4.05
CA TYR A 40 -3.16 3.08 3.64
C TYR A 40 -3.29 3.36 2.14
N GLN A 41 -3.39 2.30 1.32
CA GLN A 41 -3.59 2.45 -0.12
C GLN A 41 -4.96 3.01 -0.49
N VAL A 42 -6.02 2.64 0.23
CA VAL A 42 -7.36 3.23 0.05
C VAL A 42 -7.33 4.74 0.34
N LEU A 43 -6.69 5.15 1.43
CA LEU A 43 -6.57 6.56 1.80
C LEU A 43 -5.70 7.35 0.82
N GLN A 44 -4.61 6.77 0.33
CA GLN A 44 -3.79 7.38 -0.73
C GLN A 44 -4.57 7.58 -2.04
N ALA A 45 -5.63 6.81 -2.28
CA ALA A 45 -6.53 6.98 -3.42
C ALA A 45 -7.57 8.12 -3.23
N GLY A 46 -7.62 8.74 -2.05
CA GLY A 46 -8.68 9.68 -1.67
C GLY A 46 -9.89 9.03 -0.99
N GLY A 47 -9.80 7.75 -0.61
CA GLY A 47 -10.89 7.01 0.03
C GLY A 47 -11.89 6.39 -0.96
N PHE A 48 -13.01 5.88 -0.43
CA PHE A 48 -14.11 5.36 -1.24
C PHE A 48 -15.02 6.48 -1.73
N THR A 49 -15.56 6.33 -2.94
CA THR A 49 -16.59 7.21 -3.49
C THR A 49 -17.98 6.54 -3.39
N THR A 50 -18.18 5.44 -4.12
CA THR A 50 -19.43 4.66 -4.13
C THR A 50 -19.26 3.24 -3.61
N GLY A 51 -18.01 2.78 -3.45
CA GLY A 51 -17.70 1.47 -2.86
C GLY A 51 -17.61 1.52 -1.35
N GLY A 52 -17.06 0.45 -0.78
CA GLY A 52 -16.79 0.34 0.65
C GLY A 52 -16.01 -0.91 0.99
N THR A 53 -16.09 -1.28 2.27
CA THR A 53 -15.50 -2.52 2.79
C THR A 53 -16.60 -3.58 2.90
N ASN A 54 -16.72 -4.42 1.88
CA ASN A 54 -17.61 -5.58 1.92
C ASN A 54 -16.92 -6.75 2.63
N PHE A 55 -17.62 -7.50 3.47
CA PHE A 55 -17.08 -8.74 4.07
C PHE A 55 -17.50 -9.93 3.23
N ASP A 56 -16.80 -10.18 2.13
CA ASP A 56 -16.92 -11.44 1.37
C ASP A 56 -16.14 -12.56 2.08
N ALA A 57 -16.62 -12.91 3.27
CA ALA A 57 -15.99 -13.84 4.18
C ALA A 57 -17.05 -14.78 4.77
N LYS A 58 -16.61 -16.00 5.12
CA LYS A 58 -17.47 -17.04 5.70
C LYS A 58 -16.93 -17.56 7.02
N LEU A 59 -17.81 -18.14 7.81
CA LEU A 59 -17.41 -18.90 8.99
C LEU A 59 -16.60 -20.13 8.61
N ARG A 60 -15.80 -20.61 9.55
CA ARG A 60 -15.10 -21.88 9.35
C ARG A 60 -16.13 -22.99 9.44
N ARG A 61 -15.92 -24.10 8.71
CA ARG A 61 -16.84 -25.24 8.71
C ARG A 61 -17.18 -25.78 10.11
N GLN A 62 -16.28 -25.58 11.07
CA GLN A 62 -16.41 -26.04 12.46
C GLN A 62 -16.95 -24.96 13.43
N SER A 63 -17.13 -23.72 12.96
CA SER A 63 -17.85 -22.66 13.68
C SER A 63 -19.33 -22.79 13.32
N LEU A 64 -20.08 -23.47 14.17
CA LEU A 64 -21.42 -23.98 13.89
C LEU A 64 -22.52 -23.22 14.64
N ASP A 65 -22.15 -22.46 15.66
CA ASP A 65 -23.12 -21.78 16.51
C ASP A 65 -23.53 -20.46 15.86
N ALA A 66 -24.80 -20.06 16.01
CA ALA A 66 -25.30 -18.85 15.36
C ALA A 66 -24.54 -17.59 15.79
N GLU A 67 -24.01 -17.57 17.02
CA GLU A 67 -23.19 -16.48 17.55
C GLU A 67 -21.84 -16.33 16.83
N ASP A 68 -21.31 -17.40 16.22
CA ASP A 68 -20.07 -17.34 15.45
C ASP A 68 -20.17 -16.33 14.30
N LEU A 69 -21.37 -16.16 13.72
CA LEU A 69 -21.61 -15.16 12.68
C LEU A 69 -21.34 -13.75 13.17
N LEU A 70 -21.80 -13.43 14.38
CA LEU A 70 -21.58 -12.13 15.01
C LEU A 70 -20.11 -11.98 15.41
N ILE A 71 -19.52 -13.01 16.02
CA ILE A 71 -18.12 -13.01 16.45
C ILE A 71 -17.18 -12.77 15.25
N GLY A 72 -17.43 -13.44 14.12
CA GLY A 72 -16.65 -13.28 12.89
C GLY A 72 -16.72 -11.86 12.33
N HIS A 73 -17.91 -11.29 12.22
CA HIS A 73 -18.09 -9.92 11.72
C HIS A 73 -17.51 -8.88 12.68
N ILE A 74 -17.75 -9.01 13.99
CA ILE A 74 -17.20 -8.09 15.00
C ILE A 74 -15.67 -8.10 14.94
N GLY A 75 -15.05 -9.28 14.94
CA GLY A 75 -13.60 -9.41 14.85
C GLY A 75 -13.04 -8.81 13.55
N GLY A 76 -13.71 -9.04 12.42
CA GLY A 76 -13.33 -8.47 11.13
C GLY A 76 -13.46 -6.94 11.09
N MET A 77 -14.56 -6.40 11.62
CA MET A 77 -14.82 -4.96 11.74
C MET A 77 -13.80 -4.27 12.66
N ASP A 78 -13.50 -4.87 13.81
CA ASP A 78 -12.51 -4.32 14.76
C ASP A 78 -11.10 -4.32 14.17
N CYS A 79 -10.70 -5.40 13.48
CA CYS A 79 -9.41 -5.44 12.78
C CYS A 79 -9.32 -4.36 11.71
N CYS A 80 -10.40 -4.18 10.93
CA CYS A 80 -10.48 -3.13 9.92
C CYS A 80 -10.41 -1.73 10.54
N ALA A 81 -11.18 -1.47 11.60
CA ALA A 81 -11.22 -0.18 12.26
C ALA A 81 -9.85 0.19 12.86
N ARG A 82 -9.17 -0.76 13.52
CA ARG A 82 -7.82 -0.55 14.04
C ARG A 82 -6.81 -0.31 12.91
N GLY A 83 -6.88 -1.10 11.84
CA GLY A 83 -6.04 -0.93 10.65
C GLY A 83 -6.24 0.44 10.00
N LEU A 84 -7.49 0.88 9.84
CA LEU A 84 -7.83 2.19 9.29
C LEU A 84 -7.27 3.34 10.13
N LYS A 85 -7.38 3.27 11.47
CA LYS A 85 -6.80 4.28 12.37
C LYS A 85 -5.27 4.35 12.24
N ALA A 86 -4.60 3.20 12.21
CA ALA A 86 -3.16 3.13 11.99
C ALA A 86 -2.76 3.72 10.63
N ALA A 87 -3.49 3.36 9.57
CA ALA A 87 -3.29 3.87 8.23
C ALA A 87 -3.45 5.40 8.14
N ALA A 88 -4.51 5.94 8.74
CA ALA A 88 -4.77 7.37 8.77
C ALA A 88 -3.59 8.12 9.42
N LYS A 89 -3.12 7.63 10.57
CA LYS A 89 -1.98 8.23 11.26
C LYS A 89 -0.68 8.13 10.46
N MET A 90 -0.43 7.02 9.76
CA MET A 90 0.72 6.89 8.84
C MET A 90 0.66 7.90 7.69
N VAL A 91 -0.53 8.18 7.15
CA VAL A 91 -0.73 9.19 6.10
C VAL A 91 -0.49 10.60 6.64
N GLU A 92 -1.08 10.94 7.79
CA GLU A 92 -0.91 12.24 8.45
C GLU A 92 0.57 12.54 8.75
N ASP A 93 1.29 11.56 9.30
CA ASP A 93 2.70 11.67 9.65
C ASP A 93 3.63 11.62 8.43
N LYS A 94 3.10 11.35 7.24
CA LYS A 94 3.87 11.06 6.01
C LYS A 94 4.90 9.95 6.24
N ALA A 95 4.57 8.96 7.07
CA ALA A 95 5.49 7.95 7.58
C ALA A 95 6.19 7.17 6.46
N LEU A 96 5.47 6.90 5.36
CA LEU A 96 6.00 6.23 4.17
C LEU A 96 6.16 7.17 2.97
N SER A 97 5.31 8.20 2.85
CA SER A 97 5.35 9.14 1.72
C SER A 97 6.56 10.09 1.77
N ALA A 98 7.01 10.52 2.96
CA ALA A 98 8.20 11.39 3.05
C ALA A 98 9.51 10.67 2.68
N PRO A 99 9.79 9.43 3.17
CA PRO A 99 10.91 8.63 2.69
C PRO A 99 10.83 8.33 1.18
N LEU A 100 9.64 8.05 0.66
CA LEU A 100 9.44 7.83 -0.77
C LEU A 100 9.78 9.08 -1.59
N ASN A 101 9.23 10.24 -1.23
CA ASN A 101 9.52 11.51 -1.91
C ASN A 101 11.01 11.82 -1.87
N SER A 102 11.66 11.64 -0.72
CA SER A 102 13.11 11.81 -0.58
C SER A 102 13.90 10.89 -1.53
N ARG A 103 13.47 9.64 -1.68
CA ARG A 103 14.11 8.67 -2.58
C ARG A 103 14.01 9.08 -4.05
N TYR A 104 12.91 9.71 -4.45
CA TYR A 104 12.64 10.08 -5.84
C TYR A 104 12.88 11.57 -6.16
N ALA A 105 13.29 12.39 -5.18
CA ALA A 105 13.51 13.84 -5.34
C ALA A 105 14.49 14.21 -6.47
N GLY A 106 15.39 13.30 -6.85
CA GLY A 106 16.28 13.51 -8.00
C GLY A 106 15.52 13.70 -9.31
N TRP A 107 14.33 13.12 -9.46
CA TRP A 107 13.51 13.23 -10.67
C TRP A 107 12.89 14.62 -10.84
N ASP A 108 12.73 15.40 -9.76
CA ASP A 108 12.13 16.74 -9.82
C ASP A 108 13.06 17.80 -10.44
N LYS A 109 14.33 17.45 -10.67
CA LYS A 109 15.30 18.34 -11.33
C LYS A 109 14.86 18.64 -12.76
N ALA A 110 15.05 19.88 -13.19
CA ALA A 110 14.62 20.36 -14.49
C ALA A 110 15.17 19.50 -15.65
N GLU A 111 16.44 19.10 -15.59
CA GLU A 111 17.08 18.24 -16.58
C GLU A 111 16.46 16.83 -16.65
N ASN A 112 16.11 16.24 -15.51
CA ASN A 112 15.51 14.92 -15.46
C ASN A 112 14.04 14.95 -15.89
N GLN A 113 13.35 16.05 -15.59
CA GLN A 113 12.00 16.28 -16.09
C GLN A 113 11.94 16.45 -17.61
N LYS A 114 12.93 17.10 -18.23
CA LYS A 114 13.04 17.16 -19.72
C LYS A 114 13.17 15.76 -20.32
N MET A 115 14.02 14.93 -19.73
CA MET A 115 14.16 13.53 -20.14
C MET A 115 12.85 12.75 -20.01
N LEU A 116 12.12 12.90 -18.89
CA LEU A 116 10.83 12.22 -18.68
C LEU A 116 9.74 12.66 -19.65
N ARG A 117 9.76 13.92 -20.10
CA ARG A 117 8.81 14.44 -21.09
C ARG A 117 9.19 14.11 -22.54
N GLY A 118 10.30 13.39 -22.76
CA GLY A 118 10.77 13.05 -24.10
C GLY A 118 11.37 14.24 -24.86
N GLU A 119 11.80 15.29 -24.15
CA GLU A 119 12.40 16.50 -24.72
C GLU A 119 13.92 16.34 -24.96
N GLU A 120 14.52 15.22 -24.53
CA GLU A 120 15.91 14.87 -24.78
C GLU A 120 15.99 13.55 -25.56
N SER A 121 16.85 13.51 -26.59
CA SER A 121 17.19 12.28 -27.28
C SER A 121 18.13 11.42 -26.45
N LEU A 122 18.20 10.13 -26.76
CA LEU A 122 19.15 9.21 -26.14
C LEU A 122 20.61 9.69 -26.30
N ASP A 123 20.96 10.24 -27.46
CA ASP A 123 22.31 10.77 -27.75
C ASP A 123 22.65 11.97 -26.85
N ALA A 124 21.69 12.87 -26.62
CA ALA A 124 21.89 14.02 -25.74
C ALA A 124 22.11 13.59 -24.28
N ILE A 125 21.38 12.56 -23.83
CA ILE A 125 21.52 11.99 -22.48
C ILE A 125 22.89 11.32 -22.33
N ALA A 126 23.32 10.53 -23.33
CA ALA A 126 24.63 9.87 -23.33
C ALA A 126 25.77 10.89 -23.27
N ALA A 127 25.73 11.92 -24.13
CA ALA A 127 26.73 12.98 -24.13
C ALA A 127 26.81 13.72 -22.78
N ARG A 128 25.67 13.95 -22.11
CA ARG A 128 25.64 14.54 -20.77
C ARG A 128 26.34 13.66 -19.74
N VAL A 129 26.06 12.36 -19.74
CA VAL A 129 26.66 11.39 -18.82
C VAL A 129 28.18 11.37 -18.96
N GLU A 130 28.68 11.34 -20.19
CA GLU A 130 30.12 11.36 -20.49
C GLU A 130 30.77 12.69 -20.09
N ALA A 131 30.20 13.82 -20.51
CA ALA A 131 30.77 15.15 -20.27
C ALA A 131 30.83 15.51 -18.77
N GLN A 132 29.83 15.07 -17.99
CA GLN A 132 29.76 15.33 -16.55
C GLN A 132 30.37 14.21 -15.70
N ASN A 133 30.86 13.13 -16.34
CA ASN A 133 31.36 11.93 -15.66
C ASN A 133 30.38 11.40 -14.60
N VAL A 134 29.11 11.25 -15.00
CA VAL A 134 28.02 10.84 -14.09
C VAL A 134 28.27 9.41 -13.62
N ASN A 135 28.61 9.24 -12.33
CA ASN A 135 28.89 7.95 -11.71
C ASN A 135 28.00 7.75 -10.47
N PRO A 136 26.74 7.30 -10.66
CA PRO A 136 25.76 7.22 -9.57
C PRO A 136 26.20 6.20 -8.53
N LYS A 137 25.90 6.49 -7.25
CA LYS A 137 26.13 5.58 -6.15
C LYS A 137 24.80 4.95 -5.70
N PRO A 138 24.80 3.65 -5.34
CA PRO A 138 23.63 3.03 -4.74
C PRO A 138 23.18 3.80 -3.49
N VAL A 139 21.87 3.96 -3.34
CA VAL A 139 21.24 4.58 -2.17
C VAL A 139 20.43 3.51 -1.43
N SER A 140 20.71 3.35 -0.13
CA SER A 140 20.02 2.38 0.73
C SER A 140 18.50 2.57 0.68
N GLY A 141 17.76 1.46 0.53
CA GLY A 141 16.30 1.46 0.54
C GLY A 141 15.66 1.56 1.93
N LYS A 142 16.45 1.32 2.99
CA LYS A 142 16.00 1.38 4.39
C LYS A 142 14.77 0.49 4.69
N GLN A 143 14.68 -0.66 4.04
CA GLN A 143 13.51 -1.53 4.14
C GLN A 143 13.18 -1.93 5.59
N GLU A 144 14.16 -2.44 6.33
CA GLU A 144 13.96 -2.90 7.71
C GLU A 144 13.58 -1.74 8.65
N LEU A 145 14.08 -0.54 8.38
CA LEU A 145 13.67 0.66 9.11
C LEU A 145 12.20 0.98 8.83
N LEU A 146 11.77 0.93 7.57
CA LEU A 146 10.41 1.26 7.16
C LEU A 146 9.40 0.21 7.65
N GLU A 147 9.76 -1.07 7.63
CA GLU A 147 8.97 -2.15 8.24
C GLU A 147 8.77 -1.90 9.75
N ASN A 148 9.84 -1.51 10.45
CA ASN A 148 9.76 -1.12 11.86
C ASN A 148 8.93 0.15 12.10
N VAL A 149 8.94 1.11 11.17
CA VAL A 149 8.08 2.29 11.24
C VAL A 149 6.62 1.85 11.18
N VAL A 150 6.22 1.04 10.20
CA VAL A 150 4.83 0.52 10.08
C VAL A 150 4.40 -0.19 11.36
N ASN A 151 5.25 -1.07 11.91
CA ASN A 151 4.94 -1.83 13.13
C ASN A 151 4.68 -0.95 14.37
N ARG A 152 5.16 0.30 14.40
CA ARG A 152 4.91 1.22 15.54
C ARG A 152 3.51 1.86 15.51
N TYR A 153 2.82 1.81 14.38
CA TYR A 153 1.47 2.38 14.24
C TYR A 153 0.36 1.40 14.63
N VAL A 154 0.69 0.12 14.75
CA VAL A 154 -0.27 -0.98 14.84
C VAL A 154 -0.39 -1.54 16.24
#